data_AF-T1JB66-F1
#
_entry.id   AF-T1JB66-F1
#
_cell.length_a   1.000
_cell.length_b   1.000
_cell.length_c   1.000
_cell.angle_alpha   90.00
_cell.angle_beta   90.00
_cell.angle_gamma   90.00
#
_symmetry.space_group_name_H-M   'P 1'
#
loop_
_entity.id
_entity.type
_entity.pdbx_description
1 polymer ?
#
loop_
_entity_poly.entity_id
_entity_poly.type
_entity_poly.pdbx_seq_one_letter_code
_entity_poly.pdbx_strand_id
1 'polypeptide(L)'
;MVPGINSTHLNQVTGRVDFSVYLTRLKRCKNPGLTMGTLLGHVYPGVVQMTIALWWTYSCYKRYYKCLHNGKKFLSSSWFAVDKFPNYPLESIVKFFVFLVGIIFDATHNGITHINIKNIFHVTIYWFVLIQSLVEILQFYKFRFIPPSAEYFTAVLAFIMHTFIFGAHIRGRSELDGLLHSLLALAIAGCAFTFALEAFIRDNLMVTLARCTCMLVQGTWLTHLGFIMFPPIAGMKNWATELDHMEYMVLVMYFSWHIAVDTLIVFLFGKGIG
;
A
#
# COMPACT_ATOMS: atom_id res chain seq x y z
N MET A 1 -18.28 -42.70 69.03
CA MET A 1 -17.10 -42.88 68.15
C MET A 1 -17.56 -42.68 66.72
N VAL A 2 -17.29 -41.50 66.15
CA VAL A 2 -17.61 -41.14 64.77
C VAL A 2 -16.27 -41.04 64.03
N PRO A 3 -16.06 -41.74 62.89
CA PRO A 3 -14.77 -41.73 62.20
C PRO A 3 -14.55 -40.40 61.47
N GLY A 4 -13.29 -39.92 61.51
CA GLY A 4 -12.85 -38.68 60.89
C GLY A 4 -12.87 -38.71 59.36
N ILE A 5 -13.34 -37.62 58.76
CA ILE A 5 -13.31 -37.39 57.32
C ILE A 5 -11.91 -36.91 56.94
N ASN A 6 -11.29 -37.65 56.02
CA ASN A 6 -9.95 -37.42 55.46
C ASN A 6 -9.91 -36.13 54.64
N SER A 7 -8.88 -35.31 54.85
CA SER A 7 -8.67 -33.98 54.23
C SER A 7 -8.15 -34.02 52.79
N THR A 8 -8.41 -35.08 52.03
CA THR A 8 -7.84 -35.30 50.68
C THR A 8 -8.80 -35.03 49.52
N HIS A 9 -10.03 -34.58 49.77
CA HIS A 9 -11.02 -34.32 48.71
C HIS A 9 -11.36 -32.85 48.43
N LEU A 10 -10.67 -31.88 49.05
CA LEU A 10 -10.99 -30.45 48.92
C LEU A 10 -10.05 -29.65 47.99
N ASN A 11 -9.18 -30.32 47.23
CA ASN A 11 -8.21 -29.65 46.33
C ASN A 11 -8.58 -29.68 44.84
N GLN A 12 -9.80 -30.06 44.45
CA GLN A 12 -10.19 -30.11 43.02
C GLN A 12 -11.21 -29.06 42.55
N VAL A 13 -11.60 -28.08 43.38
CA VAL A 13 -12.64 -27.09 42.99
C VAL A 13 -12.21 -25.62 43.14
N THR A 14 -10.91 -25.34 43.26
CA THR A 14 -10.42 -23.95 43.13
C THR A 14 -9.36 -23.89 42.06
N GLY A 15 -9.79 -23.85 40.79
CA GLY A 15 -8.95 -23.41 39.70
C GLY A 15 -8.53 -21.96 39.98
N ARG A 16 -7.35 -21.76 40.58
CA ARG A 16 -6.71 -20.45 40.63
C ARG A 16 -6.53 -20.00 39.20
N VAL A 17 -7.36 -19.05 38.77
CA VAL A 17 -7.11 -18.31 37.55
C VAL A 17 -5.76 -17.64 37.74
N ASP A 18 -4.75 -18.09 37.00
CA ASP A 18 -3.43 -17.50 37.04
C ASP A 18 -3.50 -16.12 36.37
N PHE A 19 -3.79 -15.11 37.19
CA PHE A 19 -3.83 -13.72 36.78
C PHE A 19 -2.47 -13.25 36.28
N SER A 20 -1.35 -13.93 36.58
CA SER A 20 -0.05 -13.56 36.03
C SER A 20 -0.01 -13.74 34.52
N VAL A 21 -0.68 -14.76 33.96
CA VAL A 21 -0.77 -14.98 32.50
C VAL A 21 -1.64 -13.91 31.84
N TYR A 22 -2.76 -13.53 32.47
CA TYR A 22 -3.62 -12.45 31.98
C TYR A 22 -2.95 -11.08 32.09
N LEU A 23 -2.27 -10.80 33.20
CA LEU A 23 -1.51 -9.56 33.41
C LEU A 23 -0.28 -9.50 32.50
N THR A 24 0.34 -10.64 32.18
CA THR A 24 1.42 -10.71 31.19
C THR A 24 0.89 -10.47 29.78
N ARG A 25 -0.29 -11.00 29.43
CA ARG A 25 -0.99 -10.65 28.18
C ARG A 25 -1.36 -9.17 28.12
N LEU A 26 -1.91 -8.61 29.20
CA LEU A 26 -2.28 -7.19 29.27
C LEU A 26 -1.06 -6.28 29.24
N LYS A 27 0.07 -6.65 29.88
CA LYS A 27 1.36 -5.93 29.78
C LYS A 27 1.96 -6.04 28.38
N ARG A 28 1.81 -7.17 27.69
CA ARG A 28 2.22 -7.33 26.29
C ARG A 28 1.39 -6.48 25.34
N CYS A 29 0.09 -6.30 25.63
CA CYS A 29 -0.80 -5.38 24.92
C CYS A 29 -0.55 -3.90 25.28
N LYS A 30 0.03 -3.61 26.44
CA LYS A 30 0.41 -2.27 26.92
C LYS A 30 1.92 -2.02 26.84
N ASN A 31 2.59 -2.47 25.79
CA ASN A 31 3.90 -1.93 25.45
C ASN A 31 3.70 -0.72 24.53
N PRO A 32 3.80 0.53 25.03
CA PRO A 32 3.63 1.73 24.22
C PRO A 32 4.80 1.98 23.26
N GLY A 33 5.81 1.10 23.27
CA GLY A 33 7.04 1.21 22.47
C GLY A 33 7.13 0.32 21.23
N LEU A 34 6.08 -0.44 20.86
CA LEU A 34 6.06 -1.14 19.57
C LEU A 34 5.45 -0.26 18.47
N THR A 35 6.00 0.92 18.24
CA THR A 35 5.89 1.60 16.94
C THR A 35 6.66 0.77 15.92
N MET A 36 5.99 -0.20 15.31
CA MET A 36 6.59 -1.18 14.40
C MET A 36 6.64 -0.62 12.98
N GLY A 37 7.42 0.44 12.79
CA GLY A 37 7.70 1.13 11.53
C GLY A 37 8.74 2.22 11.75
N THR A 38 9.33 2.75 10.67
CA THR A 38 10.28 3.87 10.72
C THR A 38 9.80 4.99 9.81
N LEU A 39 10.17 6.24 10.08
CA LEU A 39 9.87 7.36 9.17
C LEU A 39 10.33 7.04 7.74
N LEU A 40 11.57 6.57 7.60
CA LEU A 40 12.14 6.21 6.30
C LEU A 40 11.35 5.08 5.61
N GLY A 41 10.90 4.08 6.37
CA GLY A 41 10.11 2.96 5.86
C GLY A 41 8.73 3.36 5.31
N HIS A 42 8.23 4.56 5.62
CA HIS A 42 6.99 5.09 5.05
C HIS A 42 7.26 6.14 3.96
N VAL A 43 8.20 7.06 4.21
CA VAL A 43 8.51 8.14 3.26
C VAL A 43 9.12 7.58 1.97
N TYR A 44 10.04 6.62 2.06
CA TYR A 44 10.68 6.05 0.87
C TYR A 44 9.67 5.40 -0.11
N PRO A 45 8.84 4.42 0.30
CA PRO A 45 7.83 3.87 -0.62
C PRO A 45 6.80 4.92 -1.06
N GLY A 46 6.50 5.92 -0.21
CA GLY A 46 5.64 7.04 -0.56
C GLY A 46 6.16 7.83 -1.76
N VAL A 47 7.42 8.26 -1.70
CA VAL A 47 8.09 9.00 -2.79
C VAL A 47 8.19 8.18 -4.08
N VAL A 48 8.47 6.87 -3.98
CA VAL A 48 8.48 5.98 -5.15
C VAL A 48 7.10 5.94 -5.82
N GLN A 49 6.03 5.76 -5.04
CA GLN A 49 4.66 5.73 -5.55
C GLN A 49 4.23 7.08 -6.14
N MET A 50 4.60 8.20 -5.52
CA MET A 50 4.37 9.54 -6.07
C MET A 50 5.05 9.71 -7.43
N THR A 51 6.31 9.29 -7.55
CA THR A 51 7.07 9.39 -8.80
C THR A 51 6.40 8.59 -9.92
N ILE A 52 5.94 7.38 -9.61
CA ILE A 52 5.19 6.53 -10.55
C ILE A 52 3.86 7.20 -10.94
N ALA A 53 3.12 7.76 -9.98
CA ALA A 53 1.85 8.43 -10.26
C ALA A 53 2.01 9.65 -11.17
N LEU A 54 3.03 10.48 -10.93
CA LEU A 54 3.34 11.64 -11.77
C LEU A 54 3.82 11.21 -13.16
N TRP A 55 4.66 10.18 -13.25
CA TRP A 55 5.09 9.60 -14.52
C TRP A 55 3.90 9.09 -15.35
N TRP A 56 2.98 8.34 -14.73
CA TRP A 56 1.76 7.88 -15.38
C TRP A 56 0.89 9.05 -15.82
N THR A 57 0.65 10.03 -14.95
CA THR A 57 -0.15 11.21 -15.26
C THR A 57 0.40 11.95 -16.49
N TYR A 58 1.70 12.26 -16.48
CA TYR A 58 2.39 12.88 -17.62
C TYR A 58 2.21 12.08 -18.91
N SER A 59 2.49 10.77 -18.84
CA SER A 59 2.45 9.89 -20.00
C SER A 59 1.04 9.70 -20.57
N CYS A 60 0.03 9.72 -19.70
CA CYS A 60 -1.38 9.66 -20.08
C CYS A 60 -1.78 10.88 -20.89
N TYR A 61 -1.54 12.09 -20.37
CA TYR A 61 -1.86 13.32 -21.09
C TYR A 61 -1.09 13.44 -22.39
N LYS A 62 0.22 13.14 -22.35
CA LYS A 62 1.04 13.16 -23.56
C LYS A 62 0.46 12.25 -24.65
N ARG A 63 0.08 11.02 -24.28
CA ARG A 63 -0.55 10.09 -25.21
C ARG A 63 -1.91 10.60 -25.68
N TYR A 64 -2.71 11.15 -24.78
CA TYR A 64 -4.02 11.70 -25.10
C TYR A 64 -3.95 12.83 -26.13
N TYR A 65 -3.12 13.86 -25.88
CA TYR A 65 -2.94 14.96 -26.83
C TYR A 65 -2.35 14.48 -28.16
N LYS A 66 -1.37 13.56 -28.13
CA LYS A 66 -0.85 12.95 -29.36
C LYS A 66 -1.95 12.22 -30.15
N CYS A 67 -2.85 11.50 -29.48
CA CYS A 67 -3.99 10.86 -30.13
C CYS A 67 -4.94 11.91 -30.71
N LEU A 68 -5.26 12.96 -29.95
CA LEU A 68 -6.13 14.06 -30.37
C LEU A 68 -5.60 14.77 -31.63
N HIS A 69 -4.33 15.18 -31.62
CA HIS A 69 -3.69 15.85 -32.78
C HIS A 69 -3.64 14.97 -34.03
N ASN A 70 -3.50 13.65 -33.86
CA ASN A 70 -3.43 12.72 -34.98
C ASN A 70 -4.80 12.15 -35.40
N GLY A 71 -5.91 12.63 -34.80
CA GLY A 71 -7.25 12.10 -35.07
C GLY A 71 -7.43 10.62 -34.69
N LYS A 72 -6.62 10.12 -33.74
CA LYS A 72 -6.67 8.73 -33.27
C LYS A 72 -7.41 8.63 -31.95
N LYS A 73 -8.03 7.47 -31.71
CA LYS A 73 -8.65 7.14 -30.43
C LYS A 73 -7.56 6.95 -29.36
N PHE A 74 -7.74 7.53 -28.18
CA PHE A 74 -6.88 7.26 -27.02
C PHE A 74 -7.04 5.80 -26.59
N LEU A 75 -5.93 5.16 -26.21
CA LEU A 75 -5.92 3.84 -25.61
C LEU A 75 -4.92 3.81 -24.46
N SER A 76 -5.44 3.51 -23.28
CA SER A 76 -4.64 3.39 -22.07
C SER A 76 -3.78 2.13 -22.04
N SER A 77 -2.78 2.15 -21.18
CA SER A 77 -1.86 1.05 -20.90
C SER A 77 -1.51 1.05 -19.41
N SER A 78 -1.22 -0.13 -18.87
CA SER A 78 -0.75 -0.28 -17.49
C SER A 78 0.65 0.32 -17.27
N TRP A 79 1.42 0.50 -18.33
CA TRP A 79 2.75 1.11 -18.35
C TRP A 79 2.96 1.98 -19.60
N PHE A 80 3.94 2.88 -19.57
CA PHE A 80 4.24 3.84 -20.63
C PHE A 80 5.70 3.76 -21.08
N ALA A 81 5.91 3.87 -22.39
CA ALA A 81 7.25 3.88 -22.97
C ALA A 81 7.96 5.20 -22.74
N VAL A 82 9.28 5.14 -22.53
CA VAL A 82 10.15 6.31 -22.47
C VAL A 82 10.48 6.73 -23.90
N ASP A 83 10.26 8.00 -24.24
CA ASP A 83 10.38 8.49 -25.63
C ASP A 83 11.74 8.25 -26.27
N LYS A 84 12.80 8.32 -25.46
CA LYS A 84 14.18 8.09 -25.91
C LYS A 84 14.45 6.62 -26.27
N PHE A 85 13.66 5.70 -25.73
CA PHE A 85 13.85 4.26 -25.85
C PHE A 85 12.51 3.54 -26.10
N PRO A 86 11.81 3.83 -27.21
CA PRO A 86 10.46 3.31 -27.45
C PRO A 86 10.43 1.79 -27.69
N ASN A 87 11.58 1.20 -28.04
CA ASN A 87 11.74 -0.22 -28.32
C ASN A 87 12.08 -1.06 -27.09
N TYR A 88 12.02 -0.47 -25.89
CA TYR A 88 12.27 -1.18 -24.63
C TYR A 88 11.21 -0.81 -23.58
N PRO A 89 10.68 -1.79 -22.80
CA PRO A 89 9.72 -1.54 -21.75
C PRO A 89 10.44 -1.06 -20.48
N LEU A 90 11.14 0.08 -20.57
CA LEU A 90 12.05 0.55 -19.52
C LEU A 90 11.35 0.74 -18.16
N GLU A 91 10.12 1.26 -18.15
CA GLU A 91 9.34 1.39 -16.92
C GLU A 91 9.17 0.03 -16.22
N SER A 92 8.72 -0.99 -16.95
CA SER A 92 8.50 -2.34 -16.44
C SER A 92 9.80 -3.02 -16.03
N ILE A 93 10.90 -2.80 -16.77
CA ILE A 93 12.23 -3.31 -16.43
C ILE A 93 12.75 -2.69 -15.12
N VAL A 94 12.68 -1.36 -15.00
CA VAL A 94 13.09 -0.65 -13.78
C VAL A 94 12.24 -1.12 -12.60
N LYS A 95 10.92 -1.20 -12.78
CA LYS A 95 9.99 -1.70 -11.77
C LYS A 95 10.40 -3.11 -11.31
N PHE A 96 10.61 -4.04 -12.25
CA PHE A 96 11.04 -5.41 -11.95
C PHE A 96 12.31 -5.44 -11.08
N PHE A 97 13.36 -4.73 -11.47
CA PHE A 97 14.63 -4.74 -10.72
C PHE A 97 14.52 -4.05 -9.36
N VAL A 98 13.78 -2.94 -9.24
CA VAL A 98 13.57 -2.25 -7.96
C VAL A 98 12.89 -3.18 -6.95
N PHE A 99 11.82 -3.88 -7.34
CA PHE A 99 11.12 -4.80 -6.45
C PHE A 99 11.92 -6.08 -6.18
N LEU A 100 12.71 -6.58 -7.14
CA LEU A 100 13.62 -7.70 -6.92
C LEU A 100 14.70 -7.36 -5.88
N VAL A 101 15.32 -6.18 -6.01
CA VAL A 101 16.30 -5.68 -5.03
C VAL A 101 15.63 -5.49 -3.67
N GLY A 102 14.40 -4.98 -3.62
CA GLY A 102 13.62 -4.87 -2.38
C GLY A 102 13.44 -6.21 -1.66
N ILE A 103 13.08 -7.28 -2.40
CA ILE A 103 12.96 -8.64 -1.85
C ILE A 103 14.31 -9.16 -1.32
N ILE A 104 15.39 -9.01 -2.10
CA ILE A 104 16.73 -9.46 -1.71
C ILE A 104 17.22 -8.69 -0.48
N PHE A 105 17.02 -7.37 -0.45
CA PHE A 105 17.38 -6.52 0.68
C PHE A 105 16.66 -6.97 1.95
N ASP A 106 15.34 -7.14 1.88
CA ASP A 106 14.55 -7.59 3.03
C ASP A 106 14.95 -9.00 3.50
N ALA A 107 15.27 -9.91 2.58
CA ALA A 107 15.72 -11.26 2.90
C ALA A 107 17.13 -11.32 3.52
N THR A 108 18.05 -10.46 3.07
CA THR A 108 19.45 -10.46 3.49
C THR A 108 19.71 -9.66 4.77
N HIS A 109 19.08 -8.49 4.92
CA HIS A 109 19.33 -7.60 6.06
C HIS A 109 18.54 -8.01 7.31
N ASN A 110 17.41 -8.70 7.12
CA ASN A 110 16.57 -9.12 8.24
C ASN A 110 16.61 -10.64 8.50
N GLY A 111 17.37 -11.39 7.70
CA GLY A 111 17.60 -12.83 7.83
C GLY A 111 16.48 -13.69 7.24
N ILE A 112 16.86 -14.71 6.47
CA ILE A 112 15.95 -15.76 5.97
C ILE A 112 15.54 -16.72 7.11
N THR A 113 16.39 -16.87 8.14
CA THR A 113 16.21 -17.81 9.25
C THR A 113 15.39 -17.24 10.41
N HIS A 114 15.28 -15.92 10.53
CA HIS A 114 14.37 -15.26 11.45
C HIS A 114 13.26 -14.62 10.62
N ILE A 115 12.17 -15.36 10.42
CA ILE A 115 10.96 -14.85 9.80
C ILE A 115 10.41 -13.70 10.67
N ASN A 116 10.88 -12.49 10.41
CA ASN A 116 10.24 -11.29 10.89
C ASN A 116 8.96 -11.16 10.05
N ILE A 117 7.84 -11.58 10.63
CA ILE A 117 6.52 -11.60 9.97
C ILE A 117 6.19 -10.24 9.31
N LYS A 118 6.72 -9.13 9.85
CA LYS A 118 6.61 -7.79 9.24
C LYS A 118 7.18 -7.73 7.83
N ASN A 119 8.34 -8.34 7.62
CA ASN A 119 9.05 -8.29 6.35
C ASN A 119 8.42 -9.22 5.32
N ILE A 120 7.77 -10.30 5.76
CA ILE A 120 7.01 -11.18 4.86
C ILE A 120 5.85 -10.42 4.20
N PHE A 121 5.19 -9.49 4.90
CA PHE A 121 4.13 -8.70 4.28
C PHE A 121 4.66 -7.82 3.14
N HIS A 122 5.77 -7.11 3.34
CA HIS A 122 6.41 -6.31 2.29
C HIS A 122 6.93 -7.16 1.14
N VAL A 123 7.64 -8.25 1.44
CA VAL A 123 8.13 -9.20 0.43
C VAL A 123 6.98 -9.75 -0.42
N THR A 124 5.84 -10.06 0.20
CA THR A 124 4.66 -10.54 -0.52
C THR A 124 4.08 -9.46 -1.44
N ILE A 125 3.98 -8.21 -0.99
CA ILE A 125 3.54 -7.08 -1.84
C ILE A 125 4.52 -6.91 -3.02
N TYR A 126 5.82 -6.90 -2.76
CA TYR A 126 6.85 -6.79 -3.79
C TYR A 126 6.79 -7.93 -4.80
N TRP A 127 6.50 -9.15 -4.34
CA TRP A 127 6.34 -10.32 -5.19
C TRP A 127 5.24 -10.15 -6.24
N PHE A 128 4.06 -9.67 -5.84
CA PHE A 128 2.97 -9.43 -6.79
C PHE A 128 3.29 -8.31 -7.79
N VAL A 129 3.97 -7.25 -7.37
CA VAL A 129 4.38 -6.17 -8.29
C VAL A 129 5.51 -6.64 -9.23
N LEU A 130 6.39 -7.53 -8.76
CA LEU A 130 7.42 -8.17 -9.58
C LEU A 130 6.78 -9.04 -10.68
N ILE A 131 5.79 -9.87 -10.33
CA ILE A 131 5.02 -10.66 -11.31
C ILE A 131 4.36 -9.74 -12.34
N GLN A 132 3.70 -8.68 -11.90
CA GLN A 132 3.09 -7.69 -12.79
C GLN A 132 4.10 -7.13 -13.79
N SER A 133 5.27 -6.72 -13.30
CA SER A 133 6.34 -6.16 -14.14
C SER A 133 6.87 -7.18 -15.15
N LEU A 134 7.00 -8.44 -14.73
CA LEU A 134 7.42 -9.52 -15.60
C LEU A 134 6.39 -9.76 -16.72
N VAL A 135 5.10 -9.77 -16.40
CA VAL A 135 4.03 -9.92 -17.40
C VAL A 135 4.06 -8.79 -18.44
N GLU A 136 4.24 -7.54 -18.01
CA GLU A 136 4.38 -6.40 -18.93
C GLU A 136 5.56 -6.57 -19.89
N ILE A 137 6.72 -7.03 -19.38
CA ILE A 137 7.93 -7.28 -20.18
C ILE A 137 7.68 -8.42 -21.18
N LEU A 138 7.09 -9.54 -20.74
CA LEU A 138 6.80 -10.68 -21.60
C LEU A 138 5.78 -10.34 -22.69
N GLN A 139 4.78 -9.52 -22.38
CA GLN A 139 3.84 -9.02 -23.39
C GLN A 139 4.52 -8.11 -24.40
N PHE A 140 5.40 -7.20 -23.96
CA PHE A 140 6.15 -6.33 -24.86
C PHE A 140 6.93 -7.14 -25.91
N TYR A 141 7.59 -8.22 -25.50
CA TYR A 141 8.30 -9.14 -26.39
C TYR A 141 7.42 -10.18 -27.10
N LYS A 142 6.09 -10.07 -26.98
CA LYS A 142 5.09 -10.89 -27.69
C LYS A 142 5.21 -12.40 -27.43
N PHE A 143 5.53 -12.78 -26.20
CA PHE A 143 5.49 -14.20 -25.80
C PHE A 143 4.07 -14.76 -25.91
N ARG A 144 3.88 -15.80 -26.74
CA ARG A 144 2.55 -16.31 -27.15
C ARG A 144 1.68 -16.87 -26.03
N PHE A 145 2.27 -17.28 -24.91
CA PHE A 145 1.53 -17.87 -23.79
C PHE A 145 0.91 -16.83 -22.86
N ILE A 146 1.27 -15.55 -23.00
CA ILE A 146 0.67 -14.47 -22.22
C ILE A 146 -0.57 -13.95 -22.96
N PRO A 147 -1.77 -14.07 -22.37
CA PRO A 147 -2.98 -13.58 -23.03
C PRO A 147 -2.97 -12.04 -23.12
N PRO A 148 -3.70 -11.46 -24.09
CA PRO A 148 -3.96 -10.03 -24.11
C PRO A 148 -4.60 -9.58 -22.79
N SER A 149 -4.26 -8.39 -22.29
CA SER A 149 -4.80 -7.85 -21.04
C SER A 149 -4.30 -8.51 -19.74
N ALA A 150 -3.38 -9.48 -19.82
CA ALA A 150 -2.78 -10.07 -18.63
C ALA A 150 -2.12 -9.02 -17.72
N GLU A 151 -1.53 -7.96 -18.30
CA GLU A 151 -0.97 -6.82 -17.59
C GLU A 151 -2.00 -6.07 -16.73
N TYR A 152 -3.25 -5.99 -17.13
CA TYR A 152 -4.28 -5.41 -16.28
C TYR A 152 -4.69 -6.38 -15.18
N PHE A 153 -4.83 -7.66 -15.49
CA PHE A 153 -5.18 -8.69 -14.52
C PHE A 153 -4.15 -8.79 -13.40
N THR A 154 -2.86 -8.89 -13.72
CA THR A 154 -1.82 -8.98 -12.70
C THR A 154 -1.65 -7.67 -11.91
N ALA A 155 -1.99 -6.51 -12.48
CA ALA A 155 -2.00 -5.23 -11.76
C ALA A 155 -3.14 -5.21 -10.73
N VAL A 156 -4.36 -5.57 -11.15
CA VAL A 156 -5.52 -5.69 -10.25
C VAL A 156 -5.21 -6.67 -9.13
N LEU A 157 -4.65 -7.84 -9.46
CA LEU A 157 -4.27 -8.84 -8.46
C LEU A 157 -3.24 -8.28 -7.46
N ALA A 158 -2.24 -7.53 -7.94
CA ALA A 158 -1.26 -6.91 -7.06
C ALA A 158 -1.88 -5.92 -6.09
N PHE A 159 -2.76 -5.02 -6.55
CA PHE A 159 -3.43 -4.05 -5.67
C PHE A 159 -4.47 -4.70 -4.74
N ILE A 160 -5.17 -5.75 -5.17
CA ILE A 160 -6.07 -6.53 -4.30
C ILE A 160 -5.27 -7.19 -3.17
N MET A 161 -4.17 -7.86 -3.49
CA MET A 161 -3.34 -8.52 -2.49
C MET A 161 -2.68 -7.51 -1.56
N HIS A 162 -2.27 -6.35 -2.08
CA HIS A 162 -1.77 -5.24 -1.28
C HIS A 162 -2.84 -4.75 -0.27
N THR A 163 -4.08 -4.52 -0.73
CA THR A 163 -5.20 -4.13 0.13
C THR A 163 -5.48 -5.18 1.20
N PHE A 164 -5.54 -6.46 0.80
CA PHE A 164 -5.79 -7.57 1.72
C PHE A 164 -4.74 -7.67 2.82
N ILE A 165 -3.46 -7.56 2.45
CA ILE A 165 -2.34 -7.61 3.40
C ILE A 165 -2.42 -6.45 4.38
N PHE A 166 -2.69 -5.22 3.93
CA PHE A 166 -2.88 -4.06 4.82
C PHE A 166 -4.07 -4.26 5.76
N GLY A 167 -5.19 -4.77 5.26
CA GLY A 167 -6.37 -5.12 6.08
C GLY A 167 -6.04 -6.11 7.19
N ALA A 168 -5.26 -7.15 6.88
CA ALA A 168 -4.79 -8.11 7.88
C ALA A 168 -3.77 -7.51 8.86
N HIS A 169 -2.94 -6.57 8.38
CA HIS A 169 -1.87 -5.92 9.14
C HIS A 169 -2.37 -4.99 10.26
N ILE A 170 -3.57 -4.43 10.11
CA ILE A 170 -4.15 -3.48 11.06
C ILE A 170 -4.52 -4.14 12.40
N ARG A 171 -4.75 -5.46 12.43
CA ARG A 171 -5.18 -6.16 13.66
C ARG A 171 -4.08 -6.10 14.73
N GLY A 172 -4.40 -5.46 15.86
CA GLY A 172 -3.50 -5.32 17.01
C GLY A 172 -2.57 -4.11 16.96
N ARG A 173 -2.77 -3.19 15.99
CA ARG A 173 -2.13 -1.87 15.98
C ARG A 173 -2.89 -0.88 16.88
N SER A 174 -2.26 0.26 17.19
CA SER A 174 -2.95 1.36 17.89
C SER A 174 -4.06 1.96 17.02
N GLU A 175 -4.97 2.74 17.60
CA GLU A 175 -6.08 3.33 16.86
C GLU A 175 -5.59 4.31 15.80
N LEU A 176 -4.59 5.13 16.12
CA LEU A 176 -3.93 6.01 15.17
C LEU A 176 -3.31 5.23 14.00
N ASP A 177 -2.48 4.25 14.30
CA ASP A 177 -1.77 3.44 13.30
C ASP A 177 -2.77 2.70 12.39
N GLY A 178 -3.78 2.08 13.00
CA GLY A 178 -4.85 1.38 12.30
C GLY A 178 -5.69 2.29 11.40
N LEU A 179 -6.06 3.49 11.86
CA LEU A 179 -6.82 4.46 11.06
C LEU A 179 -6.02 4.92 9.83
N LEU A 180 -4.77 5.36 10.02
CA LEU A 180 -3.94 5.88 8.93
C LEU A 180 -3.71 4.80 7.85
N HIS A 181 -3.45 3.56 8.25
CA HIS A 181 -3.29 2.43 7.34
C HIS A 181 -4.62 2.03 6.67
N SER A 182 -5.76 2.15 7.36
CA SER A 182 -7.08 1.88 6.77
C SER A 182 -7.41 2.88 5.66
N LEU A 183 -7.10 4.16 5.87
CA LEU A 183 -7.26 5.21 4.86
C LEU A 183 -6.36 4.96 3.65
N LEU A 184 -5.12 4.51 3.88
CA LEU A 184 -4.24 4.08 2.79
C LEU A 184 -4.81 2.88 2.03
N ALA A 185 -5.33 1.88 2.74
CA ALA A 185 -5.95 0.70 2.12
C ALA A 185 -7.15 1.07 1.23
N LEU A 186 -7.92 2.10 1.59
CA LEU A 186 -8.98 2.64 0.73
C LEU A 186 -8.43 3.18 -0.61
N ALA A 187 -7.31 3.91 -0.59
CA ALA A 187 -6.67 4.41 -1.80
C ALA A 187 -6.09 3.26 -2.67
N ILE A 188 -5.51 2.24 -2.04
CA ILE A 188 -5.01 1.02 -2.72
C ILE A 188 -6.18 0.28 -3.38
N ALA A 189 -7.30 0.10 -2.67
CA ALA A 189 -8.51 -0.53 -3.20
C ALA A 189 -9.11 0.26 -4.38
N GLY A 190 -9.12 1.59 -4.29
CA GLY A 190 -9.50 2.48 -5.40
C GLY A 190 -8.60 2.29 -6.63
N CYS A 191 -7.29 2.09 -6.43
CA CYS A 191 -6.37 1.78 -7.52
C CYS A 191 -6.68 0.41 -8.17
N ALA A 192 -6.97 -0.62 -7.37
CA ALA A 192 -7.40 -1.92 -7.88
C ALA A 192 -8.68 -1.80 -8.72
N PHE A 193 -9.67 -1.06 -8.20
CA PHE A 193 -10.95 -0.83 -8.87
C PHE A 193 -10.78 -0.07 -10.19
N THR A 194 -10.02 1.02 -10.20
CA THR A 194 -9.78 1.82 -11.40
C THR A 194 -8.96 1.05 -12.45
N PHE A 195 -7.97 0.24 -12.06
CA PHE A 195 -7.29 -0.68 -12.98
C PHE A 195 -8.25 -1.72 -13.57
N ALA A 196 -9.15 -2.28 -12.76
CA ALA A 196 -10.15 -3.24 -13.23
C ALA A 196 -11.10 -2.59 -14.23
N LEU A 197 -11.61 -1.39 -13.94
CA LEU A 197 -12.42 -0.61 -14.89
C LEU A 197 -11.65 -0.31 -16.17
N GLU A 198 -10.41 0.16 -16.06
CA GLU A 198 -9.55 0.50 -17.20
C GLU A 198 -9.33 -0.69 -18.12
N ALA A 199 -9.28 -1.91 -17.59
CA ALA A 199 -9.16 -3.14 -18.38
C ALA A 199 -10.29 -3.29 -19.41
N PHE A 200 -11.51 -2.82 -19.07
CA PHE A 200 -12.71 -2.91 -19.91
C PHE A 200 -12.98 -1.65 -20.74
N ILE A 201 -12.58 -0.45 -20.27
CA ILE A 201 -12.86 0.84 -20.94
C ILE A 201 -11.59 1.68 -21.12
N ARG A 202 -10.63 1.13 -21.88
CA ARG A 202 -9.27 1.70 -22.08
C ARG A 202 -9.24 3.02 -22.82
N ASP A 203 -10.31 3.39 -23.51
CA ASP A 203 -10.40 4.59 -24.33
C ASP A 203 -10.87 5.82 -23.55
N ASN A 204 -11.27 5.65 -22.30
CA ASN A 204 -11.71 6.73 -21.44
C ASN A 204 -10.54 7.25 -20.58
N LEU A 205 -10.03 8.43 -20.94
CA LEU A 205 -8.95 9.11 -20.20
C LEU A 205 -9.28 9.27 -18.71
N MET A 206 -10.54 9.51 -18.35
CA MET A 206 -10.93 9.76 -16.96
C MET A 206 -10.71 8.54 -16.07
N VAL A 207 -10.85 7.33 -16.61
CA VAL A 207 -10.58 6.09 -15.85
C VAL A 207 -9.10 5.97 -15.55
N THR A 208 -8.25 6.29 -16.52
CA THR A 208 -6.80 6.32 -16.35
C THR A 208 -6.35 7.42 -15.38
N LEU A 209 -6.96 8.60 -15.44
CA LEU A 209 -6.67 9.69 -14.50
C LEU A 209 -7.16 9.35 -13.08
N ALA A 210 -8.29 8.64 -12.93
CA ALA A 210 -8.75 8.14 -11.64
C ALA A 210 -7.72 7.16 -11.04
N ARG A 211 -7.17 6.24 -11.85
CA ARG A 211 -6.07 5.38 -11.44
C ARG A 211 -4.83 6.17 -11.01
N CYS A 212 -4.43 7.16 -11.80
CA CYS A 212 -3.29 8.02 -11.46
C CYS A 212 -3.52 8.78 -10.15
N THR A 213 -4.75 9.24 -9.91
CA THR A 213 -5.16 9.90 -8.67
C THR A 213 -5.06 8.95 -7.49
N CYS A 214 -5.61 7.75 -7.58
CA CYS A 214 -5.50 6.75 -6.51
C CYS A 214 -4.04 6.38 -6.20
N MET A 215 -3.18 6.30 -7.23
CA MET A 215 -1.76 6.05 -7.05
C MET A 215 -1.03 7.23 -6.40
N LEU A 216 -1.38 8.47 -6.78
CA LEU A 216 -0.82 9.67 -6.17
C LEU A 216 -1.19 9.75 -4.70
N VAL A 217 -2.48 9.57 -4.38
CA VAL A 217 -3.00 9.53 -3.00
C VAL A 217 -2.28 8.49 -2.16
N GLN A 218 -2.00 7.29 -2.69
CA GLN A 218 -1.23 6.30 -1.95
C GLN A 218 0.17 6.81 -1.57
N GLY A 219 0.90 7.37 -2.53
CA GLY A 219 2.28 7.82 -2.30
C GLY A 219 2.38 9.02 -1.36
N THR A 220 1.54 10.03 -1.58
CA THR A 220 1.47 11.23 -0.74
C THR A 220 0.93 10.92 0.65
N TRP A 221 -0.11 10.08 0.77
CA TRP A 221 -0.66 9.70 2.07
C TRP A 221 0.29 8.81 2.87
N LEU A 222 1.00 7.88 2.22
CA LEU A 222 2.02 7.07 2.89
C LEU A 222 3.16 7.95 3.43
N THR A 223 3.50 9.03 2.72
CA THR A 223 4.41 10.07 3.22
C THR A 223 3.79 10.78 4.42
N HIS A 224 2.56 11.31 4.33
CA HIS A 224 1.88 11.97 5.45
C HIS A 224 1.79 11.08 6.70
N LEU A 225 1.45 9.80 6.54
CA LEU A 225 1.42 8.81 7.60
C LEU A 225 2.77 8.73 8.32
N GLY A 226 3.89 8.68 7.57
CA GLY A 226 5.24 8.71 8.13
C GLY A 226 5.47 9.95 9.00
N PHE A 227 5.07 11.14 8.53
CA PHE A 227 5.20 12.39 9.27
C PHE A 227 4.28 12.49 10.49
N ILE A 228 3.07 11.93 10.42
CA ILE A 228 2.11 11.91 11.53
C ILE A 228 2.58 10.98 12.64
N MET A 229 3.09 9.80 12.28
CA MET A 229 3.56 8.79 13.24
C MET A 229 4.96 9.08 13.79
N PHE A 230 5.81 9.74 13.00
CA PHE A 230 7.21 10.01 13.33
C PHE A 230 7.54 11.48 13.03
N PRO A 231 6.98 12.45 13.79
CA PRO A 231 7.15 13.88 13.53
C PRO A 231 8.64 14.26 13.53
N PRO A 232 9.23 14.62 12.36
CA PRO A 232 10.66 14.90 12.28
C PRO A 232 11.02 16.35 12.63
N ILE A 233 10.02 17.23 12.69
CA ILE A 233 10.19 18.68 12.86
C ILE A 233 9.70 19.10 14.24
N ALA A 234 10.51 19.87 14.95
CA ALA A 234 10.14 20.46 16.24
C ALA A 234 8.89 21.36 16.08
N GLY A 235 7.87 21.12 16.91
CA GLY A 235 6.58 21.83 16.86
C GLY A 235 5.46 21.10 16.11
N MET A 236 5.74 19.98 15.44
CA MET A 236 4.68 19.11 14.92
C MET A 236 3.90 18.46 16.06
N LYS A 237 2.58 18.28 15.85
CA LYS A 237 1.71 17.60 16.81
C LYS A 237 2.18 16.16 17.03
N ASN A 238 2.42 15.81 18.28
CA ASN A 238 2.56 14.42 18.70
C ASN A 238 1.16 13.85 18.92
N TRP A 239 0.76 12.93 18.05
CA TRP A 239 -0.55 12.29 18.11
C TRP A 239 -0.58 11.21 19.19
N ALA A 240 -1.68 11.14 19.93
CA ALA A 240 -1.91 10.04 20.86
C ALA A 240 -2.14 8.73 20.10
N THR A 241 -1.76 7.60 20.71
CA THR A 241 -1.97 6.28 20.11
C THR A 241 -3.44 5.84 20.17
N GLU A 242 -4.14 6.27 21.21
CA GLU A 242 -5.59 6.16 21.37
C GLU A 242 -6.18 7.50 20.92
N LEU A 243 -7.14 7.46 20.01
CA LEU A 243 -7.69 8.67 19.40
C LEU A 243 -9.03 9.00 20.05
N ASP A 244 -9.19 10.26 20.46
CA ASP A 244 -10.54 10.74 20.73
C ASP A 244 -11.35 10.85 19.43
N HIS A 245 -12.67 10.99 19.58
CA HIS A 245 -13.57 11.08 18.42
C HIS A 245 -13.23 12.26 17.49
N MET A 246 -12.81 13.39 18.03
CA MET A 246 -12.49 14.58 17.25
C MET A 246 -11.19 14.40 16.48
N GLU A 247 -10.17 13.81 17.09
CA GLU A 247 -8.90 13.48 16.44
C GLU A 247 -9.10 12.48 15.29
N TYR A 248 -9.94 11.46 15.52
CA TYR A 248 -10.35 10.53 14.47
C TYR A 248 -10.98 11.28 13.28
N MET A 249 -11.97 12.14 13.55
CA MET A 249 -12.67 12.87 12.50
C MET A 249 -11.76 13.86 11.76
N VAL A 250 -10.84 14.52 12.46
CA VAL A 250 -9.85 15.41 11.84
C VAL A 250 -8.93 14.65 10.88
N LEU A 251 -8.47 13.45 11.23
CA LEU A 251 -7.63 12.65 10.34
C LEU A 251 -8.37 12.19 9.08
N VAL A 252 -9.64 11.78 9.22
CA VAL A 252 -10.50 11.43 8.08
C VAL A 252 -10.77 12.66 7.19
N MET A 253 -10.98 13.82 7.80
CA MET A 253 -11.17 15.08 7.07
C MET A 253 -9.91 15.49 6.31
N TYR A 254 -8.72 15.40 6.93
CA TYR A 254 -7.45 15.64 6.26
C TYR A 254 -7.25 14.70 5.07
N PHE A 255 -7.55 13.42 5.23
CA PHE A 255 -7.48 12.47 4.12
C PHE A 255 -8.46 12.83 2.98
N SER A 256 -9.67 13.28 3.32
CA SER A 256 -10.69 13.66 2.34
C SER A 256 -10.29 14.90 1.52
N TRP A 257 -9.77 15.93 2.19
CA TRP A 257 -9.21 17.11 1.50
C TRP A 257 -7.98 16.76 0.69
N HIS A 258 -7.14 15.87 1.21
CA HIS A 258 -5.95 15.39 0.53
C HIS A 258 -6.28 14.70 -0.81
N ILE A 259 -7.32 13.85 -0.86
CA ILE A 259 -7.82 13.28 -2.12
C ILE A 259 -8.22 14.38 -3.11
N ALA A 260 -8.93 15.42 -2.66
CA ALA A 260 -9.34 16.51 -3.52
C ALA A 260 -8.12 17.26 -4.09
N VAL A 261 -7.12 17.54 -3.26
CA VAL A 261 -5.86 18.19 -3.68
C VAL A 261 -5.12 17.34 -4.73
N ASP A 262 -4.93 16.05 -4.47
CA ASP A 262 -4.24 15.15 -5.41
C ASP A 262 -5.00 15.00 -6.74
N THR A 263 -6.34 14.99 -6.69
CA THR A 263 -7.18 15.02 -7.90
C THR A 263 -6.96 16.29 -8.71
N LEU A 264 -6.93 17.45 -8.05
CA LEU A 264 -6.65 18.73 -8.70
C LEU A 264 -5.25 18.77 -9.31
N ILE A 265 -4.23 18.23 -8.61
CA ILE A 265 -2.87 18.12 -9.13
C ILE A 265 -2.87 17.30 -10.43
N VAL A 266 -3.52 16.13 -10.44
CA VAL A 266 -3.64 15.27 -11.63
C VAL A 266 -4.35 15.99 -12.78
N PHE A 267 -5.40 16.77 -12.53
CA PHE A 267 -6.10 17.52 -13.57
C PHE A 267 -5.28 18.69 -14.12
N LEU A 268 -4.60 19.43 -13.24
CA LEU A 268 -3.79 20.58 -13.63
C LEU A 268 -2.52 20.16 -14.39
N PHE A 269 -1.99 18.96 -14.13
CA PHE A 269 -0.86 18.40 -14.86
C PHE A 269 -1.08 18.41 -16.39
N GLY A 270 -2.32 18.18 -16.83
CA GLY A 270 -2.68 18.15 -18.24
C GLY A 270 -2.58 19.50 -18.95
N LYS A 271 -2.73 20.61 -18.23
CA LYS A 271 -2.59 21.97 -18.82
C LYS A 271 -1.17 22.27 -19.27
N GLY A 272 -0.16 21.67 -18.62
CA GLY A 272 1.25 21.92 -18.95
C GLY A 272 1.78 21.10 -20.12
N ILE A 273 0.99 20.18 -20.67
CA ILE A 273 1.44 19.19 -21.68
C ILE A 273 0.75 19.40 -23.04
N GLY A 274 -0.45 19.99 -23.04
CA GLY A 274 -1.26 20.27 -24.23
C GLY A 274 -0.80 21.49 -25.01
#